data_AF-A0A1D7QBR3-F1
#
_entry.id   AF-A0A1D7QBR3-F1
#
_cell.length_a   1.000
_cell.length_b   1.000
_cell.length_c   1.000
_cell.angle_alpha   90.00
_cell.angle_beta   90.00
_cell.angle_gamma   90.00
#
_symmetry.space_group_name_H-M   'P 1'
#
loop_
_entity.id
_entity.type
_entity.pdbx_description
1 polymer ?
#
loop_
_entity_poly.entity_id
_entity_poly.type
_entity_poly.pdbx_seq_one_letter_code
_entity_poly.pdbx_strand_id
1 'polypeptide(L)'
;MRDRKVYIVFYGDYEHVHDIEAVFDSKEKVEAFKKRFAKNEQLKVIEVALNPDFICDKERIPYLIHFDQQSIKPLDVITLFSIDDTELAAQELVKEEEGIISVYLFATNKKAAINAALIKRDGLIC
;
A
#
# COMPACT_ATOMS: atom_id res chain seq x y z
N MET A 1 -6.63 -18.43 -1.36
CA MET A 1 -5.52 -18.57 -2.33
C MET A 1 -4.32 -19.16 -1.59
N ARG A 2 -3.45 -19.94 -2.24
CA ARG A 2 -2.29 -20.55 -1.56
C ARG A 2 -1.32 -19.45 -1.11
N ASP A 3 -0.84 -19.52 0.12
CA ASP A 3 0.25 -18.71 0.69
C ASP A 3 1.52 -18.84 -0.17
N ARG A 4 1.57 -18.10 -1.27
CA ARG A 4 2.75 -18.01 -2.11
C ARG A 4 3.73 -17.12 -1.36
N LYS A 5 4.96 -17.60 -1.19
CA LYS A 5 6.03 -16.83 -0.57
C LYS A 5 7.00 -16.38 -1.66
N VAL A 6 7.58 -15.21 -1.46
CA VAL A 6 8.76 -14.74 -2.18
C VAL A 6 9.94 -14.73 -1.22
N TYR A 7 11.12 -14.90 -1.78
CA TYR A 7 12.38 -14.97 -1.06
C TYR A 7 13.20 -13.76 -1.47
N ILE A 8 13.44 -12.86 -0.52
CA ILE A 8 14.19 -11.65 -0.78
C ILE A 8 15.61 -11.87 -0.28
N VAL A 9 16.57 -11.71 -1.18
CA VAL A 9 18.00 -11.89 -0.96
C VAL A 9 18.65 -10.52 -0.93
N PHE A 10 19.44 -10.25 0.11
CA PHE A 10 20.04 -8.93 0.35
C PHE A 10 21.35 -9.02 1.12
N TYR A 11 22.09 -7.91 1.14
CA TYR A 11 23.25 -7.69 2.00
C TYR A 11 22.93 -6.66 3.08
N GLY A 12 23.70 -6.65 4.18
CA GLY A 12 23.51 -5.67 5.25
C GLY A 12 22.24 -5.90 6.07
N ASP A 13 21.53 -4.82 6.41
CA ASP A 13 20.43 -4.83 7.39
C ASP A 13 19.03 -4.60 6.79
N TYR A 14 18.91 -4.56 5.46
CA TYR A 14 17.62 -4.41 4.76
C TYR A 14 16.92 -3.06 5.04
N GLU A 15 17.69 -1.99 5.19
CA GLU A 15 17.14 -0.66 5.47
C GLU A 15 16.70 0.07 4.20
N HIS A 16 17.31 -0.28 3.06
CA HIS A 16 17.07 0.36 1.78
C HIS A 16 16.73 -0.64 0.68
N VAL A 17 15.89 -0.24 -0.28
CA VAL A 17 15.55 -1.07 -1.45
C VAL A 17 16.81 -1.44 -2.26
N HIS A 18 17.84 -0.60 -2.22
CA HIS A 18 19.13 -0.86 -2.86
C HIS A 18 19.95 -1.99 -2.21
N ASP A 19 19.59 -2.40 -0.99
CA ASP A 19 20.21 -3.55 -0.31
C ASP A 19 19.71 -4.87 -0.89
N ILE A 20 18.59 -4.85 -1.62
CA ILE A 20 17.98 -6.02 -2.27
C ILE A 20 18.80 -6.40 -3.50
N GLU A 21 19.42 -7.56 -3.43
CA GLU A 21 20.18 -8.14 -4.53
C GLU A 21 19.25 -8.89 -5.50
N ALA A 22 18.28 -9.65 -4.97
CA ALA A 22 17.37 -10.44 -5.79
C ALA A 22 16.08 -10.83 -5.06
N VAL A 23 15.01 -11.09 -5.84
CA VAL A 23 13.75 -11.65 -5.35
C VAL A 23 13.43 -12.93 -6.13
N PHE A 24 13.15 -14.02 -5.43
CA PHE A 24 12.84 -15.32 -6.02
C PHE A 24 11.46 -15.84 -5.59
N ASP A 25 10.85 -16.67 -6.42
CA ASP A 25 9.56 -17.34 -6.17
C ASP A 25 9.71 -18.74 -5.54
N SER A 26 10.95 -19.19 -5.30
CA SER A 26 11.26 -20.57 -4.89
C SER A 26 12.61 -20.66 -4.18
N LYS A 27 12.74 -21.60 -3.23
CA LYS A 27 13.99 -21.84 -2.49
C LYS A 27 15.08 -22.39 -3.40
N GLU A 28 14.71 -23.21 -4.38
CA GLU A 28 15.64 -23.81 -5.33
C GLU A 28 16.42 -22.75 -6.10
N LYS A 29 15.75 -21.65 -6.49
CA LYS A 29 16.40 -20.52 -7.17
C LYS A 29 17.31 -19.72 -6.22
N VAL A 30 16.91 -19.56 -4.95
CA VAL A 30 17.76 -18.93 -3.92
C VAL A 30 19.05 -19.71 -3.73
N GLU A 31 18.98 -21.03 -3.62
CA GLU A 31 20.18 -21.87 -3.40
C GLU A 31 21.08 -21.90 -4.64
N ALA A 32 20.50 -21.93 -5.84
CA ALA A 32 21.27 -21.78 -7.08
C ALA A 32 21.97 -20.42 -7.16
N PHE A 33 21.30 -19.35 -6.73
CA PHE A 33 21.87 -18.00 -6.66
C PHE A 33 23.02 -17.92 -5.66
N LYS A 34 22.80 -18.38 -4.42
CA LYS A 34 23.83 -18.46 -3.38
C LYS A 34 25.05 -19.23 -3.88
N LYS A 35 24.87 -20.40 -4.49
CA LYS A 35 25.98 -21.21 -5.01
C LYS A 35 26.81 -20.46 -6.06
N ARG A 36 26.17 -19.65 -6.90
CA ARG A 36 26.83 -18.91 -7.99
C ARG A 36 27.50 -17.62 -7.52
N PHE A 37 26.92 -16.96 -6.51
CA PHE A 37 27.31 -15.62 -6.08
C PHE A 37 27.76 -15.54 -4.62
N ALA A 38 27.98 -16.68 -3.95
CA ALA A 38 28.60 -16.75 -2.63
C ALA A 38 30.03 -16.18 -2.69
N LYS A 39 30.13 -14.86 -2.64
CA LYS A 39 31.33 -14.15 -2.20
C LYS A 39 31.29 -14.07 -0.67
N ASN A 40 32.45 -13.84 -0.07
CA ASN A 40 32.77 -13.93 1.37
C ASN A 40 31.94 -13.07 2.35
N GLU A 41 30.76 -12.57 1.99
CA GLU A 41 29.93 -11.71 2.83
C GLU A 41 28.54 -12.30 3.09
N GLN A 42 27.96 -11.87 4.22
CA GLN A 42 26.74 -12.39 4.84
C GLN A 42 25.50 -12.09 4.00
N LEU A 43 25.31 -12.85 2.92
CA LEU A 43 24.07 -12.84 2.14
C LEU A 43 22.92 -13.36 3.02
N LYS A 44 21.94 -12.51 3.31
CA LYS A 44 20.75 -12.85 4.11
C LYS A 44 19.57 -13.15 3.18
N VAL A 45 18.63 -13.97 3.68
CA VAL A 45 17.39 -14.30 2.96
C VAL A 45 16.23 -14.20 3.93
N ILE A 46 15.18 -13.46 3.54
CA ILE A 46 13.90 -13.44 4.25
C ILE A 46 12.80 -14.03 3.37
N GLU A 47 11.85 -14.71 4.03
CA GLU A 47 10.63 -15.16 3.38
C GLU A 47 9.53 -14.12 3.63
N VAL A 48 8.92 -13.63 2.57
CA VAL A 48 7.81 -12.69 2.66
C VAL A 48 6.60 -13.30 1.96
N ALA A 49 5.42 -13.12 2.52
CA ALA A 49 4.18 -13.50 1.85
C ALA A 49 4.04 -12.66 0.57
N LEU A 50 3.83 -13.33 -0.56
CA LEU A 50 3.39 -12.67 -1.77
C LEU A 50 1.99 -12.12 -1.49
N ASN A 51 1.77 -10.85 -1.77
CA ASN A 51 0.43 -10.26 -1.78
C ASN A 51 -0.08 -10.20 -3.23
N PRO A 52 -0.71 -11.29 -3.75
CA PRO A 52 -1.27 -11.29 -5.09
C PRO A 52 -2.48 -10.37 -5.23
N ASP A 53 -3.09 -9.99 -4.10
CA ASP A 53 -4.31 -9.19 -4.03
C ASP A 53 -3.99 -7.69 -3.94
N PHE A 54 -2.70 -7.31 -4.05
CA PHE A 54 -2.29 -5.93 -4.12
C PHE A 54 -2.97 -5.22 -5.29
N ILE A 55 -3.72 -4.17 -4.95
CA ILE A 55 -4.55 -3.44 -5.90
C ILE A 55 -3.66 -2.48 -6.68
N CYS A 56 -3.25 -2.92 -7.87
CA CYS A 56 -2.50 -2.09 -8.80
C CYS A 56 -3.46 -1.32 -9.71
N ASP A 57 -3.74 -0.08 -9.36
CA ASP A 57 -4.42 0.87 -10.24
C ASP A 57 -3.39 1.83 -10.87
N LYS A 58 -3.22 1.76 -12.19
CA LYS A 58 -2.25 2.59 -12.91
C LYS A 58 -2.74 4.01 -13.18
N GLU A 59 -4.05 4.24 -13.10
CA GLU A 59 -4.68 5.51 -13.47
C GLU A 59 -5.12 6.32 -12.25
N ARG A 60 -5.24 5.66 -11.09
CA ARG A 60 -5.75 6.25 -9.85
C ARG A 60 -4.79 6.03 -8.69
N ILE A 61 -4.81 6.98 -7.77
CA ILE A 61 -4.00 7.02 -6.55
C ILE A 61 -4.95 6.91 -5.36
N PRO A 62 -4.60 6.15 -4.31
CA PRO A 62 -5.42 6.07 -3.10
C PRO A 62 -5.25 7.34 -2.25
N TYR A 63 -6.38 7.86 -1.76
CA TYR A 63 -6.48 9.05 -0.95
C TYR A 63 -7.30 8.79 0.31
N LEU A 64 -6.96 9.52 1.38
CA LEU A 64 -7.77 9.74 2.56
C LEU A 64 -8.08 11.23 2.67
N ILE A 65 -9.35 11.55 2.87
CA ILE A 65 -9.83 12.94 2.99
C ILE A 65 -10.66 13.05 4.26
N HIS A 66 -10.25 13.94 5.16
CA HIS A 66 -11.03 14.27 6.35
C HIS A 66 -11.90 15.50 6.12
N PHE A 67 -13.14 15.41 6.58
CA PHE A 67 -14.08 16.52 6.69
C PHE A 67 -14.54 16.67 8.12
N ASP A 68 -14.75 17.91 8.53
CA ASP A 68 -15.67 18.19 9.63
C ASP A 68 -17.12 18.05 9.12
N GLN A 69 -18.04 17.59 9.96
CA GLN A 69 -19.46 17.41 9.60
C GLN A 69 -20.11 18.69 9.08
N GLN A 70 -19.64 19.86 9.52
CA GLN A 70 -20.27 21.14 9.18
C GLN A 70 -19.58 21.84 7.99
N SER A 71 -18.37 21.43 7.62
CA SER A 71 -17.55 22.12 6.63
C SER A 71 -17.51 21.40 5.30
N ILE A 72 -17.78 22.13 4.22
CA ILE A 72 -17.57 21.66 2.85
C ILE A 72 -16.08 21.57 2.50
N LYS A 73 -15.22 22.34 3.18
CA LYS A 73 -13.79 22.30 2.92
C LYS A 73 -13.14 21.11 3.65
N PRO A 74 -12.34 20.28 2.97
CA PRO A 74 -11.54 19.25 3.63
C PRO A 74 -10.62 19.85 4.68
N LEU A 75 -10.49 19.16 5.81
CA LEU A 75 -9.50 19.46 6.84
C LEU A 75 -8.09 19.10 6.32
N ASP A 76 -7.98 17.93 5.68
CA ASP A 76 -6.77 17.47 5.04
C ASP A 76 -7.07 16.60 3.80
N VAL A 77 -6.02 16.31 3.04
CA VAL A 77 -6.05 15.36 1.93
C VAL A 77 -4.70 14.65 1.90
N ILE A 78 -4.73 13.36 2.19
CA ILE A 78 -3.54 12.53 2.38
C ILE A 78 -3.49 11.51 1.23
N THR A 79 -2.33 11.39 0.59
CA THR A 79 -2.06 10.27 -0.31
C THR A 79 -1.68 9.05 0.53
N LEU A 80 -2.28 7.90 0.25
CA LEU A 80 -2.05 6.68 1.01
C LEU A 80 -0.90 5.89 0.38
N PHE A 81 -0.04 5.31 1.22
CA PHE A 81 1.16 4.58 0.78
C PHE A 81 1.30 3.19 1.40
N SER A 82 0.47 2.84 2.37
CA SER A 82 0.47 1.53 3.00
C SER A 82 -0.48 0.57 2.27
N ILE A 83 -0.23 -0.74 2.38
CA ILE A 83 -1.10 -1.78 1.81
C ILE A 83 -2.48 -1.71 2.46
N ASP A 84 -2.53 -1.67 3.79
CA ASP A 84 -3.77 -1.63 4.56
C ASP A 84 -4.64 -0.44 4.17
N ASP A 85 -4.05 0.77 4.07
CA ASP A 85 -4.79 1.96 3.67
C ASP A 85 -5.32 1.87 2.23
N THR A 86 -4.56 1.22 1.35
CA THR A 86 -4.95 1.00 -0.05
C THR A 86 -6.14 0.06 -0.15
N GLU A 87 -6.23 -0.95 0.72
CA GLU A 87 -7.40 -1.82 0.83
C GLU A 87 -8.64 -1.06 1.32
N LEU A 88 -8.49 -0.18 2.31
CA LEU A 88 -9.58 0.69 2.76
C LEU A 88 -10.07 1.62 1.63
N ALA A 89 -9.15 2.17 0.85
CA ALA A 89 -9.46 3.00 -0.30
C ALA A 89 -10.17 2.23 -1.43
N ALA A 90 -9.83 0.96 -1.63
CA ALA A 90 -10.49 0.10 -2.62
C ALA A 90 -11.93 -0.25 -2.25
N GLN A 91 -12.22 -0.36 -0.95
CA GLN A 91 -13.57 -0.52 -0.42
C GLN A 91 -14.37 0.79 -0.43
N GLU A 92 -13.72 1.89 -0.83
CA GLU A 92 -14.24 3.25 -0.76
C GLU A 92 -14.84 3.59 0.62
N LEU A 93 -14.13 3.15 1.68
CA LEU A 93 -14.62 3.17 3.06
C LEU A 93 -14.85 4.60 3.56
N VAL A 94 -15.93 4.77 4.32
CA VAL A 94 -16.20 6.00 5.07
C VAL A 94 -16.32 5.67 6.55
N LYS A 95 -15.60 6.43 7.39
CA LYS A 95 -15.66 6.33 8.85
C LYS A 95 -16.07 7.68 9.44
N GLU A 96 -16.77 7.63 10.56
CA GLU A 96 -17.11 8.81 11.35
C GLU A 96 -16.65 8.61 12.78
N GLU A 97 -15.73 9.46 13.24
CA GLU A 97 -15.17 9.41 14.59
C GLU A 97 -15.04 10.84 15.11
N GLU A 98 -15.60 11.11 16.30
CA GLU A 98 -15.50 12.40 17.01
C GLU A 98 -15.89 13.64 16.16
N GLY A 99 -16.86 13.49 15.24
CA GLY A 99 -17.32 14.56 14.35
C GLY A 99 -16.46 14.76 13.10
N ILE A 100 -15.47 13.90 12.88
CA ILE A 100 -14.64 13.86 11.68
C ILE A 100 -15.11 12.71 10.78
N ILE A 101 -15.42 13.04 9.52
CA ILE A 101 -15.74 12.07 8.48
C ILE A 101 -14.48 11.82 7.65
N SER A 102 -14.03 10.57 7.68
CA SER A 102 -12.84 10.06 7.00
C SER A 102 -13.25 9.25 5.79
N VAL A 103 -12.90 9.72 4.59
CA VAL A 103 -13.23 9.04 3.34
C VAL A 103 -11.97 8.51 2.67
N TYR A 104 -11.90 7.19 2.53
CA TYR A 104 -10.86 6.47 1.80
C TYR A 104 -11.37 6.19 0.39
N LEU A 105 -10.62 6.54 -0.65
CA LEU A 105 -11.00 6.24 -2.05
C LEU A 105 -9.82 6.29 -3.02
N PHE A 106 -10.01 5.74 -4.21
CA PHE A 106 -9.11 5.94 -5.34
C PHE A 106 -9.57 7.09 -6.24
N ALA A 107 -8.65 7.95 -6.67
CA ALA A 107 -8.94 9.01 -7.64
C ALA A 107 -7.76 9.31 -8.57
N THR A 108 -8.03 9.86 -9.75
CA THR A 108 -6.99 10.20 -10.73
C THR A 108 -6.09 11.37 -10.30
N ASN A 109 -6.57 12.21 -9.38
CA ASN A 109 -5.83 13.30 -8.77
C ASN A 109 -6.56 13.83 -7.54
N LYS A 110 -5.87 14.71 -6.79
CA LYS A 110 -6.40 15.36 -5.58
C LYS A 110 -7.75 16.06 -5.76
N LYS A 111 -7.98 16.75 -6.89
CA LYS A 111 -9.24 17.45 -7.13
C LYS A 111 -10.40 16.48 -7.33
N ALA A 112 -10.18 15.43 -8.11
CA ALA A 112 -11.15 14.37 -8.29
C ALA A 112 -11.46 13.65 -6.96
N ALA A 113 -10.43 13.44 -6.13
CA ALA A 113 -10.57 12.83 -4.82
C ALA A 113 -11.50 13.65 -3.91
N ILE A 114 -11.26 14.96 -3.79
CA ILE A 114 -12.07 15.86 -2.97
C ILE A 114 -13.54 15.83 -3.41
N ASN A 115 -13.79 15.95 -4.72
CA ASN A 115 -15.15 15.95 -5.25
C ASN A 115 -15.88 14.63 -4.97
N ALA A 116 -15.21 13.49 -5.15
CA ALA A 116 -15.79 12.18 -4.88
C ALA A 116 -16.06 11.98 -3.37
N ALA A 117 -15.14 12.43 -2.52
CA ALA A 117 -15.27 12.31 -1.09
C ALA A 117 -16.39 13.19 -0.52
N LEU A 118 -16.60 14.38 -1.09
CA LEU A 118 -17.73 15.25 -0.75
C LEU A 118 -19.07 14.58 -0.98
N ILE A 119 -19.25 13.93 -2.14
CA ILE A 119 -20.49 13.21 -2.47
C ILE A 119 -20.77 12.11 -1.43
N LYS A 120 -19.73 11.37 -1.04
CA LYS A 120 -19.84 10.30 -0.04
C LYS A 120 -20.19 10.84 1.35
N ARG A 121 -19.56 11.94 1.76
CA ARG A 121 -19.89 12.61 3.03
C ARG A 121 -21.33 13.10 3.04
N ASP A 122 -21.78 13.75 1.98
CA ASP A 122 -23.14 14.31 1.91
C ASP A 122 -24.20 13.22 1.97
N GLY A 123 -23.92 12.04 1.41
CA GLY A 123 -24.78 10.86 1.54
C GLY A 123 -24.88 10.27 2.95
N LEU A 124 -24.02 10.67 3.90
CA LEU A 124 -24.09 10.24 5.30
C LEU A 124 -24.79 11.25 6.21
N ILE A 125 -24.73 12.54 5.86
CA ILE A 125 -25.29 13.64 6.66
C ILE A 125 -26.76 13.91 6.30
N CYS A 126 -27.22 13.45 5.13
CA CYS A 126 -28.60 13.56 4.66
C CYS A 126 -29.47 12.39 5.13
#